data_AF-A0A962ILZ0-F1
#
_entry.id   AF-A0A962ILZ0-F1
#
_cell.length_a   1.000
_cell.length_b   1.000
_cell.length_c   1.000
_cell.angle_alpha   90.00
_cell.angle_beta   90.00
_cell.angle_gamma   90.00
#
_symmetry.space_group_name_H-M   'P 1'
#
loop_
_entity.id
_entity.type
_entity.pdbx_description
1 polymer ?
#
loop_
_entity_poly.entity_id
_entity_poly.type
_entity_poly.pdbx_seq_one_letter_code
_entity_poly.pdbx_strand_id
1 'polypeptide(L)' 'DLARPLDADALAEIRQLDRATPLAFICHHGVSSRQAAEHFRQEGFRSVLNVTGGVAAWSQDVDPNFPTY' A
#
# COMPACT_ATOMS: atom_id res chain seq x y z
N ASP A 1 -14.81 0.42 -0.76
CA ASP A 1 -13.96 -0.61 -1.40
C ASP A 1 -12.60 -0.02 -1.79
N LEU A 2 -11.89 0.58 -0.82
CA LEU A 2 -10.77 1.52 -1.07
C LEU A 2 -9.38 0.90 -0.88
N ALA A 3 -9.31 -0.27 -0.26
CA ALA A 3 -8.08 -1.02 -0.05
C ALA A 3 -8.41 -2.52 0.02
N ARG A 4 -7.49 -3.36 -0.46
CA ARG A 4 -7.59 -4.82 -0.35
C ARG A 4 -6.33 -5.39 0.31
N PRO A 5 -6.40 -6.52 1.01
CA PRO A 5 -5.23 -7.19 1.57
C PRO A 5 -4.17 -7.51 0.50
N LEU A 6 -2.89 -7.50 0.91
CA LEU A 6 -1.79 -7.98 0.07
C LEU A 6 -1.63 -9.50 0.25
N ASP A 7 -2.60 -10.24 -0.27
CA ASP A 7 -2.61 -11.70 -0.28
C ASP A 7 -2.00 -12.28 -1.57
N ALA A 8 -2.04 -13.61 -1.71
CA ALA A 8 -1.44 -14.31 -2.84
C ALA A 8 -2.05 -13.88 -4.20
N ASP A 9 -3.36 -13.62 -4.23
CA ASP A 9 -4.06 -13.22 -5.45
C ASP A 9 -3.70 -11.78 -5.82
N ALA A 10 -3.70 -10.86 -4.85
CA ALA A 10 -3.25 -9.50 -5.07
C ALA A 10 -1.79 -9.45 -5.55
N LEU A 11 -0.90 -10.31 -5.01
CA LEU A 11 0.48 -10.43 -5.46
C LEU A 11 0.58 -10.92 -6.91
N ALA A 12 -0.22 -11.92 -7.29
CA ALA A 12 -0.25 -12.44 -8.65
C ALA A 12 -0.72 -11.37 -9.64
N GLU A 13 -1.76 -10.62 -9.29
CA GLU A 13 -2.27 -9.52 -10.11
C GLU A 13 -1.24 -8.39 -10.25
N ILE A 14 -0.64 -7.93 -9.14
CA ILE A 14 0.35 -6.85 -9.17
C ILE A 14 1.49 -7.21 -10.12
N ARG A 15 1.98 -8.45 -10.10
CA ARG A 15 3.09 -8.87 -10.98
C ARG A 15 2.78 -8.75 -12.47
N GLN A 16 1.51 -8.85 -12.85
CA GLN A 16 1.03 -8.70 -14.23
C GLN A 16 0.85 -7.24 -14.66
N LEU A 17 0.84 -6.29 -13.72
CA LEU A 17 0.69 -4.87 -14.03
C LEU A 17 1.94 -4.31 -14.73
N ASP A 18 1.72 -3.32 -15.60
CA ASP A 18 2.80 -2.49 -16.13
C ASP A 18 3.56 -1.82 -14.97
N ARG A 19 4.89 -1.74 -15.08
CA ARG A 19 5.75 -1.11 -14.06
C ARG A 19 5.55 0.40 -13.91
N ALA A 20 4.78 1.03 -14.81
CA ALA A 20 4.25 2.39 -14.67
C ALA A 20 3.07 2.48 -13.69
N THR A 21 2.36 1.37 -13.44
CA THR A 21 1.13 1.38 -12.65
C THR A 21 1.42 1.89 -11.25
N PRO A 22 0.73 2.96 -10.79
CA PRO A 22 0.90 3.45 -9.43
C PRO A 22 0.43 2.43 -8.40
N LEU A 23 1.29 2.15 -7.42
CA LEU A 23 0.99 1.31 -6.27
C LEU A 23 1.07 2.14 -5.00
N ALA A 24 0.07 2.01 -4.11
CA ALA A 24 0.10 2.59 -2.78
C ALA A 24 -0.09 1.49 -1.73
N PHE A 25 0.81 1.46 -0.74
CA PHE A 25 0.76 0.52 0.37
C PHE A 25 0.45 1.25 1.67
N ILE A 26 -0.42 0.64 2.47
CA ILE A 26 -0.83 1.15 3.78
C ILE A 26 -0.94 -0.04 4.75
N CYS A 27 -0.48 0.16 6.00
CA CYS A 27 -0.69 -0.77 7.11
C CYS A 27 -1.06 0.02 8.37
N HIS A 28 -1.04 -0.60 9.56
CA HIS A 28 -1.49 0.06 10.78
C HIS A 28 -0.71 1.35 11.13
N HIS A 29 0.63 1.30 11.06
CA HIS A 29 1.53 2.42 11.41
C HIS A 29 2.52 2.81 10.29
N GLY A 30 2.36 2.27 9.09
CA GLY A 30 3.25 2.56 7.95
C GLY A 30 4.58 1.80 7.94
N VAL A 31 4.83 0.87 8.88
CA VAL A 31 6.11 0.16 9.03
C VAL A 31 6.24 -1.03 8.05
N SER A 32 5.27 -1.93 8.04
CA SER A 32 5.28 -3.09 7.13
C SER A 32 4.94 -2.71 5.69
N SER A 33 4.06 -1.72 5.49
CA SER A 33 3.75 -1.18 4.16
C SER A 33 4.96 -0.52 3.49
N ARG A 34 5.88 0.07 4.28
CA ARG A 34 7.16 0.58 3.76
C ARG A 34 8.03 -0.55 3.20
N GLN A 35 8.08 -1.70 3.87
CA GLN A 35 8.83 -2.86 3.36
C GLN A 35 8.22 -3.40 2.06
N ALA A 36 6.89 -3.48 1.98
CA ALA A 36 6.20 -3.85 0.76
C ALA A 36 6.48 -2.86 -0.38
N ALA A 37 6.41 -1.55 -0.11
CA ALA A 37 6.72 -0.52 -1.09
C ALA A 37 8.15 -0.67 -1.65
N GLU A 38 9.14 -0.84 -0.78
CA GLU A 38 10.53 -1.01 -1.22
C GLU A 38 10.76 -2.32 -2.00
N HIS A 39 10.06 -3.40 -1.62
CA HIS A 39 10.08 -4.65 -2.39
C HIS A 39 9.62 -4.43 -3.85
N PHE A 40 8.48 -3.76 -4.06
CA PHE A 40 7.98 -3.52 -5.43
C PHE A 40 8.80 -2.49 -6.21
N ARG A 41 9.46 -1.53 -5.53
CA ARG A 41 10.46 -0.67 -6.18
C ARG A 41 11.63 -1.49 -6.73
N GLN A 42 12.10 -2.48 -5.96
CA GLN A 42 13.16 -3.39 -6.39
C GLN A 42 12.71 -4.30 -7.55
N GLU A 43 11.42 -4.66 -7.63
CA GLU A 43 10.84 -5.37 -8.78
C GLU A 43 10.62 -4.48 -10.04
N GLY A 44 10.98 -3.18 -9.95
CA GLY A 44 11.01 -2.25 -11.08
C GLY A 44 9.79 -1.34 -11.20
N PHE A 45 8.85 -1.35 -10.26
CA PHE A 45 7.74 -0.39 -10.27
C PHE A 45 8.25 1.04 -10.04
N ARG A 46 7.81 1.96 -10.91
CA ARG A 46 8.31 3.34 -10.96
C ARG A 46 7.57 4.29 -10.03
N SER A 47 6.31 3.99 -9.73
CA SER A 47 5.45 4.81 -8.87
C SER A 47 4.93 3.97 -7.71
N VAL A 48 5.69 3.93 -6.61
CA VAL A 48 5.34 3.19 -5.41
C VAL A 48 5.31 4.12 -4.21
N LEU A 49 4.18 4.15 -3.51
CA LEU A 49 3.91 5.02 -2.38
C LEU A 49 3.71 4.20 -1.11
N ASN A 50 4.17 4.74 0.01
CA ASN A 50 3.86 4.25 1.35
C ASN A 50 3.12 5.35 2.12
N VAL A 51 1.97 5.02 2.70
CA VAL A 51 1.25 5.96 3.57
C VAL A 51 1.94 6.02 4.93
N THR A 52 2.66 7.12 5.17
CA THR A 52 3.33 7.39 6.45
C THR A 52 2.33 7.46 7.59
N GLY A 53 2.65 6.82 8.73
CA GLY A 53 1.73 6.74 9.88
C GLY A 53 0.59 5.74 9.71
N GLY A 54 0.42 5.16 8.53
CA GLY A 54 -0.56 4.10 8.27
C GLY A 54 -2.01 4.55 8.38
N VAL A 55 -2.92 3.59 8.57
CA VAL A 55 -4.35 3.87 8.78
C VAL A 55 -4.58 4.68 10.05
N ALA A 56 -3.71 4.59 11.05
CA ALA A 56 -3.81 5.37 12.28
C ALA A 56 -3.72 6.88 12.00
N ALA A 57 -2.73 7.31 11.20
CA ALA A 57 -2.62 8.71 10.81
C ALA A 57 -3.68 9.10 9.76
N TRP A 58 -3.96 8.23 8.79
CA TRP A 58 -4.99 8.48 7.78
C TRP A 58 -6.36 8.76 8.41
N SER A 59 -6.73 8.00 9.44
CA SER A 59 -8.01 8.16 10.12
C SER A 59 -8.08 9.42 10.98
N GLN A 60 -6.93 9.99 11.36
CA GLN A 60 -6.89 11.25 12.11
C GLN A 60 -6.87 12.46 11.19
N ASP A 61 -6.09 12.39 10.11
CA ASP A 61 -5.72 13.55 9.31
C ASP A 61 -6.51 13.67 7.99
N VAL A 62 -7.10 12.58 7.50
CA VAL A 62 -7.71 12.52 6.14
C VAL A 62 -9.17 12.06 6.17
N ASP A 63 -9.44 10.88 6.72
CA ASP A 63 -10.79 10.29 6.74
C ASP A 63 -11.10 9.63 8.09
N PRO A 64 -11.80 10.34 9.01
CA PRO A 64 -12.20 9.81 10.32
C PRO A 64 -13.07 8.56 10.30
N ASN A 65 -13.67 8.22 9.15
CA ASN A 65 -14.48 7.02 9.01
C ASN A 65 -13.67 5.84 8.44
N PHE A 66 -12.39 6.03 8.14
CA PHE A 66 -11.54 4.97 7.65
C PHE A 66 -11.32 3.91 8.75
N PRO A 67 -11.49 2.61 8.44
CA PRO A 67 -11.31 1.57 9.45
C PRO A 67 -9.85 1.46 9.96
N THR A 68 -9.68 1.35 11.28
CA THR A 68 -8.35 1.25 11.94
C THR A 68 -8.00 -0.14 12.44
N TYR A 69 -8.66 -1.18 11.92
CA TYR A 69 -8.49 -2.57 12.37
C TYR A 69 -7.06 -3.09 12.27
#